data_AF-A0A8J7PIG1-F1
#
_entry.id   AF-A0A8J7PIG1-F1
#
_cell.length_a   1.000
_cell.length_b   1.000
_cell.length_c   1.000
_cell.angle_alpha   90.00
_cell.angle_beta   90.00
_cell.angle_gamma   90.00
#
_symmetry.space_group_name_H-M   'P 1'
#
loop_
_entity.id
_entity.type
_entity.pdbx_description
1 polymer ?
#
loop_
_entity_poly.entity_id
_entity_poly.type
_entity_poly.pdbx_seq_one_letter_code
_entity_poly.pdbx_strand_id
1 'polypeptide(L)'
;MKNPIKIEPLKLLLALGITSAASMQSAVLASDYDQGLKLYQAKNYAAALPLLEKAANAKTNAWQAQYLLGNTCLALGKMDEAKAAYQRCLATCNDKSIQDHAKGGIATVDAYKQAQAQAQSLRRTTSTTGTSGTSGTGTSGTRSSSSASAAESEEDEPTEKKVDKNAQIRNELLAKARQEANKIRREAEEQIKHEKENSNEVFKYSDGSRGLDISDEREAQIRKEAEERAKRVMYEAEQRAKGYRSN
;
A
#
# COMPACT_ATOMS: atom_id res chain seq x y z
N MET A 1 -49.14 14.59 -66.13
CA MET A 1 -48.00 14.85 -67.05
C MET A 1 -46.76 15.13 -66.21
N LYS A 2 -45.65 14.44 -66.53
CA LYS A 2 -44.24 14.77 -66.22
C LYS A 2 -43.86 14.75 -64.74
N ASN A 3 -43.33 13.64 -64.22
CA ASN A 3 -41.94 13.15 -64.25
C ASN A 3 -40.96 13.90 -63.31
N PRO A 4 -40.07 13.16 -62.62
CA PRO A 4 -39.45 13.53 -61.35
C PRO A 4 -38.13 14.31 -61.49
N ILE A 5 -37.75 15.04 -60.45
CA ILE A 5 -36.40 15.61 -60.34
C ILE A 5 -35.51 14.60 -59.62
N LYS A 6 -34.64 13.94 -60.39
CA LYS A 6 -33.44 13.26 -59.88
C LYS A 6 -32.47 14.30 -59.35
N ILE A 7 -31.88 14.04 -58.18
CA ILE A 7 -30.61 14.64 -57.78
C ILE A 7 -29.60 13.49 -57.72
N GLU A 8 -28.72 13.47 -58.71
CA GLU A 8 -27.56 12.58 -58.80
C GLU A 8 -26.55 12.90 -57.66
N PRO A 9 -25.72 11.92 -57.24
CA PRO A 9 -24.85 12.05 -56.08
C PRO A 9 -23.62 12.92 -56.40
N LEU A 10 -23.40 13.98 -55.62
CA LEU A 10 -22.10 14.66 -55.61
C LEU A 10 -21.05 13.74 -54.96
N LYS A 11 -20.29 13.04 -55.80
CA LYS A 11 -18.93 12.60 -55.50
C LYS A 11 -17.99 13.80 -55.60
N LEU A 12 -17.51 14.29 -54.46
CA LEU A 12 -16.23 14.96 -54.24
C LEU A 12 -16.20 15.28 -52.73
N LEU A 13 -15.18 15.00 -51.92
CA LEU A 13 -13.78 14.81 -52.19
C LEU A 13 -13.20 14.09 -50.96
N LEU A 14 -12.41 13.07 -51.20
CA LEU A 14 -11.63 12.34 -50.22
C LEU A 14 -10.66 13.31 -49.55
N ALA A 15 -10.99 13.76 -48.33
CA ALA A 15 -10.12 14.59 -47.51
C ALA A 15 -10.02 13.99 -46.10
N LEU A 16 -8.95 13.22 -45.93
CA LEU A 16 -8.15 13.14 -44.70
C LEU A 16 -8.84 12.55 -43.47
N GLY A 17 -8.67 11.23 -43.33
CA GLY A 17 -8.85 10.48 -42.08
C GLY A 17 -7.85 10.86 -40.98
N ILE A 18 -7.74 12.14 -40.62
CA ILE A 18 -6.93 12.61 -39.48
C ILE A 18 -7.58 13.83 -38.80
N THR A 19 -8.84 13.71 -38.37
CA THR A 19 -9.40 14.66 -37.39
C THR A 19 -10.13 13.99 -36.22
N SER A 20 -10.30 12.66 -36.24
CA SER A 20 -10.98 11.94 -35.15
C SER A 20 -10.07 11.61 -33.96
N ALA A 21 -8.74 11.71 -34.09
CA ALA A 21 -7.82 11.41 -33.00
C ALA A 21 -7.79 12.48 -31.89
N ALA A 22 -8.00 13.76 -32.24
CA ALA A 22 -7.96 14.84 -31.25
C ALA A 22 -9.21 14.88 -30.34
N SER A 23 -10.36 14.42 -30.83
CA SER A 23 -11.61 14.41 -30.06
C SER A 23 -11.77 13.14 -29.20
N MET A 24 -11.19 12.00 -29.62
CA MET A 24 -11.10 10.80 -28.78
C MET A 24 -10.16 10.98 -27.57
N GLN A 25 -9.07 11.75 -27.74
CA GLN A 25 -8.14 11.98 -26.64
C GLN A 25 -8.82 12.76 -25.50
N SER A 26 -9.63 13.77 -25.78
CA SER A 26 -10.31 14.54 -24.73
C SER A 26 -11.31 13.72 -23.89
N ALA A 27 -11.91 12.67 -24.47
CA ALA A 27 -12.85 11.79 -23.76
C ALA A 27 -12.13 10.70 -22.94
N VAL A 28 -11.03 10.15 -23.47
CA VAL A 28 -10.19 9.18 -22.74
C VAL A 28 -9.48 9.83 -21.54
N LEU A 29 -9.12 11.11 -21.65
CA LEU A 29 -8.41 11.83 -20.59
C LEU A 29 -9.26 12.13 -19.35
N ALA A 30 -10.57 12.36 -19.51
CA ALA A 30 -11.50 12.42 -18.39
C ALA A 30 -11.68 11.04 -17.73
N SER A 31 -11.67 9.97 -18.55
CA SER A 31 -11.77 8.59 -18.06
C SER A 31 -10.59 8.19 -17.17
N ASP A 32 -9.35 8.60 -17.48
CA ASP A 32 -8.17 8.25 -16.67
C ASP A 32 -8.23 8.88 -15.26
N TYR A 33 -8.68 10.13 -15.15
CA TYR A 33 -8.89 10.79 -13.86
C TYR A 33 -9.98 10.09 -13.04
N ASP A 34 -11.14 9.83 -13.65
CA ASP A 34 -12.27 9.20 -12.95
C ASP A 34 -11.96 7.76 -12.53
N GLN A 35 -11.26 7.00 -13.37
CA GLN A 35 -10.81 5.64 -13.05
C GLN A 35 -9.72 5.67 -11.96
N GLY A 36 -8.78 6.61 -12.03
CA GLY A 36 -7.78 6.85 -10.99
C GLY A 36 -8.41 7.20 -9.65
N LEU A 37 -9.44 8.08 -9.65
CA LEU A 37 -10.22 8.45 -8.47
C LEU A 37 -10.93 7.24 -7.86
N LYS A 38 -11.59 6.41 -8.66
CA LYS A 38 -12.25 5.17 -8.18
C LYS A 38 -11.26 4.21 -7.53
N LEU A 39 -10.09 4.01 -8.14
CA LEU A 39 -9.05 3.15 -7.59
C LEU A 39 -8.44 3.73 -6.31
N TYR A 40 -8.28 5.06 -6.25
CA TYR A 40 -7.87 5.76 -5.05
C TYR A 40 -8.88 5.59 -3.89
N GLN A 41 -10.18 5.72 -4.18
CA GLN A 41 -11.25 5.47 -3.21
C GLN A 41 -11.28 4.01 -2.74
N ALA A 42 -11.01 3.07 -3.64
CA ALA A 42 -10.82 1.66 -3.32
C ALA A 42 -9.51 1.36 -2.57
N LYS A 43 -8.70 2.38 -2.22
CA LYS A 43 -7.39 2.28 -1.59
C LYS A 43 -6.37 1.45 -2.39
N ASN A 44 -6.64 1.22 -3.67
CA ASN A 44 -5.71 0.55 -4.58
C ASN A 44 -4.75 1.58 -5.17
N TYR A 45 -3.88 2.12 -4.31
CA TYR A 45 -2.97 3.22 -4.67
C TYR A 45 -1.97 2.82 -5.76
N ALA A 46 -1.55 1.54 -5.79
CA ALA A 46 -0.63 1.03 -6.81
C ALA A 46 -1.24 1.08 -8.22
N ALA A 47 -2.52 0.73 -8.36
CA ALA A 47 -3.23 0.82 -9.64
C ALA A 47 -3.69 2.26 -9.97
N ALA A 48 -3.95 3.09 -8.95
CA ALA A 48 -4.37 4.47 -9.13
C ALA A 48 -3.23 5.37 -9.66
N LEU A 49 -2.00 5.14 -9.20
CA LEU A 49 -0.83 5.96 -9.53
C LEU A 49 -0.62 6.19 -11.04
N PRO A 50 -0.54 5.17 -11.91
CA PRO A 50 -0.28 5.38 -13.33
C PRO A 50 -1.42 6.10 -14.06
N LEU A 51 -2.66 5.98 -13.57
CA LEU A 51 -3.82 6.65 -14.16
C LEU A 51 -3.87 8.12 -13.74
N LEU A 52 -3.60 8.41 -12.47
CA LEU A 52 -3.51 9.78 -11.97
C LEU A 52 -2.31 10.52 -12.56
N GLU A 53 -1.19 9.85 -12.82
CA GLU A 53 -0.04 10.43 -13.54
C GLU A 53 -0.40 10.84 -14.98
N LYS A 54 -1.12 9.98 -15.70
CA LYS A 54 -1.62 10.30 -17.05
C LYS A 54 -2.57 11.49 -17.02
N ALA A 55 -3.54 11.48 -16.11
CA ALA A 55 -4.48 12.59 -15.92
C ALA A 55 -3.77 13.91 -15.60
N ALA A 56 -2.78 13.86 -14.70
CA ALA A 56 -1.99 15.02 -14.29
C ALA A 56 -1.14 15.59 -15.46
N ASN A 57 -0.56 14.72 -16.30
CA ASN A 57 0.22 15.11 -17.47
C ASN A 57 -0.64 15.70 -18.59
N ALA A 58 -1.88 15.22 -18.72
CA ALA A 58 -2.84 15.69 -19.70
C ALA A 58 -3.50 17.04 -19.35
N LYS A 59 -3.16 17.63 -18.19
CA LYS A 59 -3.75 18.87 -17.65
C LYS A 59 -5.29 18.81 -17.49
N THR A 60 -5.87 17.62 -17.53
CA THR A 60 -7.30 17.42 -17.27
C THR A 60 -7.49 17.46 -15.76
N ASN A 61 -8.35 18.34 -15.24
CA ASN A 61 -8.50 18.57 -13.80
C ASN A 61 -7.15 18.81 -13.10
N ALA A 62 -6.39 19.77 -13.63
CA ALA A 62 -4.95 19.93 -13.38
C ALA A 62 -4.57 19.95 -11.90
N TRP A 63 -5.31 20.66 -11.04
CA TRP A 63 -4.99 20.68 -9.60
C TRP A 63 -5.56 19.46 -8.86
N GLN A 64 -6.74 18.96 -9.22
CA GLN A 64 -7.35 17.80 -8.58
C GLN A 64 -6.51 16.54 -8.79
N ALA A 65 -6.06 16.31 -10.03
CA ALA A 65 -5.22 15.17 -10.38
C ALA A 65 -3.88 15.23 -9.63
N GLN A 66 -3.26 16.41 -9.53
CA GLN A 66 -2.01 16.62 -8.78
C GLN A 66 -2.21 16.40 -7.27
N TYR A 67 -3.34 16.84 -6.71
CA TYR A 67 -3.67 16.61 -5.30
C TYR A 67 -3.85 15.12 -4.99
N LEU A 68 -4.63 14.40 -5.81
CA LEU A 68 -4.83 12.96 -5.65
C LEU A 68 -3.55 12.18 -5.88
N LEU A 69 -2.73 12.58 -6.85
CA LEU A 69 -1.42 11.98 -7.08
C LEU A 69 -0.52 12.16 -5.85
N GLY A 70 -0.53 13.34 -5.22
CA GLY A 70 0.16 13.59 -3.96
C GLY A 70 -0.26 12.64 -2.85
N ASN A 71 -1.58 12.49 -2.64
CA ASN A 71 -2.12 11.55 -1.64
C ASN A 71 -1.78 10.09 -1.95
N THR A 72 -1.83 9.71 -3.23
CA THR A 72 -1.51 8.35 -3.69
C THR A 72 -0.04 8.03 -3.46
N CYS A 73 0.86 8.96 -3.80
CA CYS A 73 2.30 8.82 -3.54
C CYS A 73 2.61 8.77 -2.05
N LEU A 74 1.93 9.60 -1.23
CA LEU A 74 2.06 9.58 0.22
C LEU A 74 1.68 8.22 0.80
N ALA A 75 0.55 7.65 0.35
CA ALA A 75 0.09 6.32 0.78
C ALA A 75 1.02 5.18 0.35
N LEU A 76 1.74 5.33 -0.76
CA LEU A 76 2.74 4.37 -1.25
C LEU A 76 4.13 4.58 -0.63
N GLY A 77 4.32 5.59 0.23
CA GLY A 77 5.61 5.91 0.83
C GLY A 77 6.58 6.66 -0.09
N LYS A 78 6.12 7.11 -1.26
CA LYS A 78 6.87 7.89 -2.24
C LYS A 78 6.90 9.37 -1.86
N MET A 79 7.70 9.68 -0.84
CA MET A 79 7.68 10.97 -0.15
C MET A 79 8.07 12.15 -1.05
N ASP A 80 9.10 11.98 -1.89
CA ASP A 80 9.56 13.03 -2.80
C ASP A 80 8.54 13.36 -3.88
N GLU A 81 7.96 12.33 -4.49
CA GLU A 81 6.93 12.46 -5.51
C GLU A 81 5.65 13.06 -4.92
N ALA A 82 5.28 12.68 -3.70
CA ALA A 82 4.14 13.25 -2.99
C ALA A 82 4.28 14.76 -2.80
N LYS A 83 5.45 15.20 -2.29
CA LYS A 83 5.73 16.63 -2.07
C LYS A 83 5.70 17.42 -3.38
N ALA A 84 6.31 16.90 -4.44
CA ALA A 84 6.31 17.55 -5.75
C ALA A 84 4.89 17.70 -6.32
N ALA A 85 4.04 16.68 -6.16
CA ALA A 85 2.65 16.71 -6.62
C ALA A 85 1.81 17.74 -5.85
N TYR A 86 1.94 17.81 -4.52
CA TYR A 86 1.27 18.84 -3.73
C TYR A 86 1.73 20.26 -4.09
N GLN A 87 3.03 20.47 -4.36
CA GLN A 87 3.53 21.77 -4.81
C GLN A 87 2.94 22.19 -6.17
N ARG A 88 2.81 21.24 -7.11
CA ARG A 88 2.13 21.49 -8.40
C ARG A 88 0.64 21.78 -8.22
N CYS A 89 -0.01 21.09 -7.29
CA CYS A 89 -1.39 21.41 -6.91
C CYS A 89 -1.49 22.85 -6.36
N LEU A 90 -0.61 23.25 -5.45
CA LEU A 90 -0.60 24.62 -4.89
C LEU A 90 -0.38 25.71 -5.94
N ALA A 91 0.42 25.43 -6.97
CA ALA A 91 0.69 26.38 -8.05
C ALA A 91 -0.52 26.62 -8.98
N THR A 92 -1.47 25.69 -9.02
CA THR A 92 -2.60 25.71 -9.97
C THR A 92 -3.98 25.79 -9.30
N CYS A 93 -4.07 25.48 -8.01
CA CYS A 93 -5.30 25.54 -7.24
C CYS A 93 -5.54 26.94 -6.68
N ASN A 94 -6.75 27.47 -6.89
CA ASN A 94 -7.17 28.75 -6.31
C ASN A 94 -8.10 28.58 -5.07
N ASP A 95 -8.47 27.34 -4.74
CA ASP A 95 -9.27 27.01 -3.56
C ASP A 95 -8.38 26.92 -2.31
N LYS A 96 -8.71 27.71 -1.30
CA LYS A 96 -7.93 27.81 -0.05
C LYS A 96 -7.98 26.53 0.79
N SER A 97 -9.12 25.85 0.85
CA SER A 97 -9.27 24.60 1.61
C SER A 97 -8.38 23.51 1.01
N ILE A 98 -8.39 23.36 -0.31
CA ILE A 98 -7.52 22.41 -1.01
C ILE A 98 -6.05 22.77 -0.84
N GLN A 99 -5.70 24.07 -0.89
CA GLN A 99 -4.34 24.51 -0.62
C GLN A 99 -3.89 24.15 0.79
N ASP A 100 -4.75 24.31 1.80
CA ASP A 100 -4.40 24.00 3.19
C ASP A 100 -4.25 22.47 3.39
N HIS A 101 -5.08 21.66 2.73
CA HIS A 101 -4.89 20.20 2.69
C HIS A 101 -3.57 19.80 2.01
N ALA A 102 -3.23 20.40 0.87
CA ALA A 102 -1.98 20.13 0.17
C ALA A 102 -0.75 20.55 1.01
N LYS A 103 -0.80 21.68 1.72
CA LYS A 103 0.24 22.08 2.68
C LYS A 103 0.36 21.09 3.83
N GLY A 104 -0.76 20.57 4.35
CA GLY A 104 -0.78 19.51 5.34
C GLY A 104 -0.05 18.26 4.84
N GLY A 105 -0.33 17.83 3.61
CA GLY A 105 0.39 16.73 2.94
C GLY A 105 1.90 16.98 2.87
N ILE A 106 2.33 18.17 2.47
CA ILE A 106 3.77 18.54 2.46
C ILE A 106 4.38 18.47 3.87
N ALA A 107 3.69 18.98 4.88
CA ALA A 107 4.17 18.94 6.26
C ALA A 107 4.33 17.49 6.77
N THR A 108 3.43 16.58 6.39
CA THR A 108 3.57 15.15 6.75
C THR A 108 4.80 14.51 6.11
N VAL A 109 5.10 14.84 4.85
CA VAL A 109 6.32 14.39 4.17
C VAL A 109 7.56 14.92 4.88
N ASP A 110 7.59 16.20 5.22
CA ASP A 110 8.74 16.83 5.86
C ASP A 110 8.96 16.27 7.28
N ALA A 111 7.89 16.06 8.05
CA ALA A 111 7.96 15.41 9.35
C ALA A 111 8.50 13.97 9.24
N TYR A 112 8.04 13.19 8.25
CA TYR A 112 8.55 11.85 8.01
C TYR A 112 10.05 11.85 7.71
N LYS A 113 10.52 12.74 6.84
CA LYS A 113 11.94 12.86 6.51
C LYS A 113 12.80 13.29 7.69
N GLN A 114 12.30 14.22 8.51
CA GLN A 114 12.98 14.65 9.73
C GLN A 114 13.10 13.51 10.74
N ALA A 115 12.01 12.76 10.96
CA ALA A 115 12.00 11.59 11.84
C ALA A 115 12.99 10.52 11.36
N GLN A 116 13.05 10.28 10.04
CA GLN A 116 14.01 9.34 9.44
C GLN A 116 15.46 9.79 9.67
N ALA A 117 15.76 11.07 9.48
CA ALA A 117 17.11 11.63 9.72
C ALA A 117 17.53 11.54 11.20
N GLN A 118 16.60 11.82 12.12
CA GLN A 118 16.83 11.68 13.56
C GLN A 118 17.08 10.22 13.98
N ALA A 119 16.31 9.28 13.42
CA ALA A 119 16.55 7.85 13.69
C ALA A 119 17.92 7.39 13.18
N GLN A 120 18.40 7.93 12.05
CA GLN A 120 19.73 7.63 11.52
C GLN A 120 20.85 8.23 12.39
N SER A 121 20.68 9.44 12.93
CA SER A 121 21.68 10.04 13.81
C SER A 121 21.81 9.28 15.14
N LEU A 122 20.69 8.86 15.75
CA LEU A 122 20.69 8.02 16.96
C LEU A 122 21.34 6.63 16.74
N ARG A 123 21.17 6.04 15.56
CA ARG A 123 21.84 4.78 15.21
C ARG A 123 23.36 4.93 15.12
N ARG A 124 23.86 6.08 14.67
CA ARG A 124 25.32 6.33 14.62
C ARG A 124 25.93 6.51 16.01
N THR A 125 25.26 7.19 16.92
CA THR A 125 25.79 7.46 18.28
C THR A 125 25.83 6.20 19.17
N THR A 126 24.87 5.28 19.00
CA THR A 126 24.83 4.00 19.72
C THR A 126 25.86 3.00 19.19
N SER A 127 26.22 3.07 17.90
CA SER A 127 27.29 2.23 17.32
C SER A 127 28.70 2.66 17.75
N THR A 128 28.92 3.92 18.13
CA THR A 128 30.26 4.43 18.49
C THR A 128 30.59 4.33 19.98
N THR A 129 29.59 4.05 20.84
CA THR A 129 29.75 3.96 22.30
C THR A 129 29.98 2.53 22.82
N GLY A 130 30.01 1.54 21.92
CA GLY A 130 30.28 0.13 22.24
C GLY A 130 31.75 -0.32 22.18
N THR A 131 32.69 0.57 21.85
CA THR A 131 34.12 0.22 21.68
C THR A 131 35.03 1.15 22.49
N SER A 132 34.95 1.08 23.82
CA SER A 132 36.03 1.58 24.69
C SER A 132 35.94 0.97 26.09
N GLY A 133 36.91 0.10 26.42
CA GLY A 133 37.13 -0.55 27.71
C GLY A 133 36.91 -2.07 27.60
N THR A 134 37.87 -2.98 27.81
CA THR A 134 39.12 -2.91 28.57
C THR A 134 40.05 -4.05 28.14
N SER A 135 41.35 -3.78 28.22
CA SER A 135 42.51 -4.66 28.05
C SER A 135 42.45 -5.99 28.82
N GLY A 136 42.88 -7.07 28.16
CA GLY A 136 43.22 -8.36 28.77
C GLY A 136 44.24 -9.10 27.91
N THR A 137 45.49 -9.08 28.36
CA THR A 137 46.69 -9.71 27.81
C THR A 137 46.61 -11.23 27.72
N GLY A 138 47.17 -11.83 26.66
CA GLY A 138 47.38 -13.27 26.53
C GLY A 138 48.08 -13.66 25.22
N THR A 139 49.37 -13.94 25.32
CA THR A 139 50.33 -14.29 24.26
C THR A 139 50.19 -15.74 23.75
N SER A 140 50.69 -15.98 22.53
CA SER A 140 51.13 -17.26 21.92
C SER A 140 50.09 -17.98 21.03
N GLY A 141 50.35 -18.35 19.78
CA GLY A 141 51.59 -18.33 19.01
C GLY A 141 51.38 -18.72 17.54
N THR A 142 52.35 -18.29 16.73
CA THR A 142 52.95 -18.98 15.56
C THR A 142 52.08 -19.45 14.38
N ARG A 143 52.09 -18.57 13.36
CA ARG A 143 52.40 -18.77 11.93
C ARG A 143 52.50 -20.20 11.34
N SER A 144 51.73 -20.37 10.26
CA SER A 144 52.11 -20.86 8.92
C SER A 144 52.89 -22.17 8.77
N SER A 145 52.33 -23.12 8.01
CA SER A 145 52.64 -23.30 6.58
C SER A 145 52.16 -24.65 6.02
N SER A 146 51.68 -24.62 4.77
CA SER A 146 51.69 -25.71 3.75
C SER A 146 50.97 -27.04 4.10
N SER A 147 50.40 -27.80 3.18
CA SER A 147 50.54 -27.94 1.73
C SER A 147 49.36 -28.77 1.21
N ALA A 148 49.10 -28.61 -0.09
CA ALA A 148 48.20 -29.38 -0.92
C ALA A 148 48.22 -30.92 -0.69
N SER A 149 47.10 -31.57 -0.98
CA SER A 149 47.00 -32.60 -2.03
C SER A 149 45.55 -33.02 -2.26
N ALA A 150 45.26 -33.28 -3.53
CA ALA A 150 43.99 -33.73 -4.06
C ALA A 150 43.60 -35.13 -3.60
N ALA A 151 42.29 -35.37 -3.47
CA ALA A 151 41.65 -36.64 -3.85
C ALA A 151 40.13 -36.41 -3.92
N GLU A 152 39.56 -36.76 -5.06
CA GLU A 152 38.13 -36.85 -5.31
C GLU A 152 37.51 -37.92 -4.41
N SER A 153 36.34 -37.64 -3.84
CA SER A 153 35.29 -38.62 -3.53
C SER A 153 34.03 -37.83 -3.22
N GLU A 154 33.03 -37.95 -4.09
CA GLU A 154 31.66 -37.57 -3.79
C GLU A 154 31.17 -38.41 -2.62
N GLU A 155 30.76 -37.81 -1.49
CA GLU A 155 29.65 -38.30 -0.66
C GLU A 155 28.96 -37.12 0.07
N ASP A 156 27.67 -37.01 -0.21
CA ASP A 156 26.51 -36.38 0.42
C ASP A 156 26.65 -35.73 1.83
N GLU A 157 26.44 -34.40 1.91
CA GLU A 157 25.82 -33.65 3.05
C GLU A 157 25.78 -32.14 2.75
N PRO A 158 24.62 -31.45 2.87
CA PRO A 158 24.44 -30.63 4.08
C PRO A 158 22.95 -30.48 4.49
N THR A 159 22.48 -31.24 5.49
CA THR A 159 21.08 -31.15 5.94
C THR A 159 20.87 -30.18 7.10
N GLU A 160 21.84 -30.00 8.01
CA GLU A 160 21.64 -29.23 9.26
C GLU A 160 21.31 -27.73 9.08
N LYS A 161 22.08 -26.96 8.29
CA LYS A 161 21.87 -25.50 8.14
C LYS A 161 20.59 -25.10 7.39
N LYS A 162 20.01 -26.01 6.61
CA LYS A 162 18.82 -25.77 5.79
C LYS A 162 17.52 -26.01 6.58
N VAL A 163 17.56 -26.99 7.50
CA VAL A 163 16.48 -27.32 8.44
C VAL A 163 16.17 -26.13 9.36
N ASP A 164 17.20 -25.46 9.90
CA ASP A 164 17.03 -24.29 10.76
C ASP A 164 16.39 -23.10 10.04
N LYS A 165 16.79 -22.84 8.79
CA LYS A 165 16.23 -21.73 7.99
C LYS A 165 14.78 -22.00 7.59
N ASN A 166 14.44 -23.23 7.23
CA ASN A 166 13.07 -23.60 6.88
C ASN A 166 12.14 -23.50 8.11
N ALA A 167 12.62 -23.91 9.28
CA ALA A 167 11.89 -23.74 10.54
C ALA A 167 11.66 -22.26 10.89
N GLN A 168 12.68 -21.41 10.69
CA GLN A 168 12.57 -19.96 10.88
C GLN A 168 11.54 -19.32 9.94
N ILE A 169 11.61 -19.62 8.64
CA ILE A 169 10.67 -19.09 7.63
C ILE A 169 9.23 -19.50 7.96
N ARG A 170 9.03 -20.76 8.36
CA ARG A 170 7.72 -21.28 8.77
C ARG A 170 7.17 -20.52 9.97
N ASN A 171 8.00 -20.32 11.00
CA ASN A 171 7.59 -19.64 12.22
C ASN A 171 7.27 -18.17 11.95
N GLU A 172 8.05 -17.48 11.11
CA GLU A 172 7.80 -16.10 10.71
C GLU A 172 6.50 -15.96 9.91
N LEU A 173 6.25 -16.88 8.97
CA LEU A 173 5.02 -16.92 8.18
C LEU A 173 3.79 -17.06 9.07
N LEU A 174 3.81 -18.01 10.02
CA LEU A 174 2.71 -18.20 10.98
C LEU A 174 2.57 -17.00 11.93
N ALA A 175 3.67 -16.36 12.33
CA ALA A 175 3.63 -15.17 13.17
C ALA A 175 2.98 -13.98 12.46
N LYS A 176 3.30 -13.76 11.18
CA LYS A 176 2.66 -12.72 10.35
C LYS A 176 1.17 -12.98 10.19
N ALA A 177 0.78 -14.23 9.91
CA ALA A 177 -0.64 -14.60 9.82
C ALA A 177 -1.40 -14.37 11.14
N ARG A 178 -0.77 -14.66 12.29
CA ARG A 178 -1.35 -14.34 13.61
C ARG A 178 -1.54 -12.84 13.82
N GLN A 179 -0.56 -12.03 13.42
CA GLN A 179 -0.68 -10.57 13.50
C GLN A 179 -1.83 -10.05 12.63
N GLU A 180 -1.97 -10.56 11.41
CA GLU A 180 -3.05 -10.22 10.50
C GLU A 180 -4.42 -10.66 11.02
N ALA A 181 -4.54 -11.88 11.52
CA ALA A 181 -5.75 -12.39 12.17
C ALA A 181 -6.16 -11.52 13.38
N ASN A 182 -5.20 -11.10 14.21
CA ASN A 182 -5.48 -10.19 15.33
C ASN A 182 -5.89 -8.80 14.86
N LYS A 183 -5.34 -8.30 13.76
CA LYS A 183 -5.73 -7.02 13.15
C LYS A 183 -7.18 -7.08 12.66
N ILE A 184 -7.58 -8.15 11.98
CA ILE A 184 -8.97 -8.35 11.54
C ILE A 184 -9.95 -8.32 12.72
N ARG A 185 -9.61 -8.99 13.82
CA ARG A 185 -10.42 -8.99 15.04
C ARG A 185 -10.55 -7.59 15.66
N ARG A 186 -9.44 -6.83 15.72
CA ARG A 186 -9.45 -5.45 16.22
C ARG A 186 -10.31 -4.53 15.35
N GLU A 187 -10.18 -4.63 14.02
CA GLU A 187 -10.99 -3.84 13.09
C GLU A 187 -12.49 -4.10 13.27
N ALA A 188 -12.87 -5.35 13.60
CA ALA A 188 -14.25 -5.71 13.89
C ALA A 188 -14.76 -5.08 15.20
N GLU A 189 -13.92 -5.03 16.24
CA GLU A 189 -14.25 -4.33 17.49
C GLU A 189 -14.38 -2.81 17.29
N GLU A 190 -13.49 -2.23 16.48
CA GLU A 190 -13.57 -0.81 16.10
C GLU A 190 -14.84 -0.51 15.30
N GLN A 191 -15.22 -1.41 14.39
CA GLN A 191 -16.48 -1.29 13.66
C GLN A 191 -17.68 -1.35 14.59
N ILE A 192 -17.71 -2.32 15.52
CA ILE A 192 -18.77 -2.41 16.54
C ILE A 192 -18.84 -1.11 17.33
N LYS A 193 -17.69 -0.59 17.81
CA LYS A 193 -17.65 0.66 18.56
C LYS A 193 -18.19 1.84 17.75
N HIS A 194 -17.80 1.97 16.50
CA HIS A 194 -18.27 3.02 15.62
C HIS A 194 -19.77 2.91 15.33
N GLU A 195 -20.29 1.70 15.08
CA GLU A 195 -21.73 1.50 14.89
C GLU A 195 -22.53 1.81 16.16
N LYS A 196 -22.01 1.47 17.35
CA LYS A 196 -22.60 1.86 18.64
C LYS A 196 -22.66 3.37 18.83
N GLU A 197 -21.54 4.05 18.61
CA GLU A 197 -21.42 5.50 18.76
C GLU A 197 -22.34 6.29 17.81
N ASN A 198 -22.63 5.70 16.65
CA ASN A 198 -23.46 6.32 15.61
C ASN A 198 -24.89 5.76 15.57
N SER A 199 -25.26 4.89 16.51
CA SER A 199 -26.59 4.29 16.54
C SER A 199 -27.64 5.29 17.01
N ASN A 200 -28.80 5.26 16.36
CA ASN A 200 -29.99 5.99 16.77
C ASN A 200 -31.04 5.09 17.45
N GLU A 201 -30.73 3.81 17.65
CA GLU A 201 -31.62 2.84 18.29
C GLU A 201 -31.40 2.80 19.80
N VAL A 202 -32.49 2.92 20.57
CA VAL A 202 -32.46 2.88 22.03
C VAL A 202 -32.74 1.46 22.52
N PHE A 203 -31.77 0.87 23.19
CA PHE A 203 -31.88 -0.44 23.83
C PHE A 203 -32.13 -0.29 25.32
N LYS A 204 -32.84 -1.26 25.91
CA LYS A 204 -33.06 -1.35 27.36
C LYS A 204 -32.29 -2.56 27.89
N TYR A 205 -31.40 -2.32 28.84
CA TYR A 205 -30.57 -3.34 29.45
C TYR A 205 -31.26 -4.00 30.65
N SER A 206 -30.69 -5.11 31.12
CA SER A 206 -31.25 -5.94 32.21
C SER A 206 -31.32 -5.22 33.56
N ASP A 207 -30.48 -4.23 33.79
CA ASP A 207 -30.50 -3.32 34.94
C ASP A 207 -31.58 -2.22 34.84
N GLY A 208 -32.33 -2.20 33.74
CA GLY A 208 -33.37 -1.20 33.46
C GLY A 208 -32.84 0.10 32.83
N SER A 209 -31.53 0.25 32.66
CA SER A 209 -30.92 1.39 31.97
C SER A 209 -31.25 1.37 30.48
N ARG A 210 -31.17 2.55 29.85
CA ARG A 210 -31.38 2.71 28.41
C ARG A 210 -30.18 3.41 27.80
N GLY A 211 -29.72 2.92 26.66
CA GLY A 211 -28.59 3.48 25.93
C GLY A 211 -28.76 3.32 24.43
N LEU A 212 -27.99 4.11 23.68
CA LEU A 212 -27.86 3.94 22.23
C LEU A 212 -26.87 2.81 22.00
N ASP A 213 -27.30 1.80 21.25
CA ASP A 213 -26.49 0.60 21.01
C ASP A 213 -26.86 -0.03 19.67
N ILE A 214 -26.15 -1.09 19.28
CA ILE A 214 -26.52 -1.97 18.19
C ILE A 214 -27.08 -3.29 18.74
N SER A 215 -27.83 -4.02 17.92
CA SER A 215 -28.41 -5.29 18.33
C SER A 215 -27.32 -6.35 18.59
N ASP A 216 -27.58 -7.25 19.55
CA ASP A 216 -26.70 -8.39 19.85
C ASP A 216 -26.44 -9.26 18.61
N GLU A 217 -27.44 -9.39 17.73
CA GLU A 217 -27.32 -10.12 16.47
C GLU A 217 -26.35 -9.44 15.51
N ARG A 218 -26.39 -8.10 15.42
CA ARG A 218 -25.46 -7.32 14.60
C ARG A 218 -24.03 -7.43 15.10
N GLU A 219 -23.82 -7.32 16.42
CA GLU A 219 -22.51 -7.56 17.02
C GLU A 219 -21.98 -8.95 16.73
N ALA A 220 -22.81 -9.98 16.96
CA ALA A 220 -22.45 -11.36 16.73
C ALA A 220 -22.09 -11.62 15.27
N GLN A 221 -22.82 -11.01 14.33
CA GLN A 221 -22.53 -11.11 12.90
C GLN A 221 -21.16 -10.52 12.55
N ILE A 222 -20.85 -9.30 13.02
CA ILE A 222 -19.56 -8.65 12.78
C ILE A 222 -18.41 -9.49 13.34
N ARG A 223 -18.54 -9.98 14.58
CA ARG A 223 -17.51 -10.82 15.21
C ARG A 223 -17.36 -12.16 14.48
N LYS A 224 -18.47 -12.80 14.09
CA LYS A 224 -18.44 -14.07 13.37
C LYS A 224 -17.74 -13.94 12.02
N GLU A 225 -18.08 -12.91 11.25
CA GLU A 225 -17.45 -12.68 9.94
C GLU A 225 -15.95 -12.38 10.08
N ALA A 226 -15.56 -11.59 11.08
CA ALA A 226 -14.16 -11.31 11.38
C ALA A 226 -13.40 -12.58 11.78
N GLU A 227 -14.01 -13.44 12.60
CA GLU A 227 -13.42 -14.70 13.02
C GLU A 227 -13.26 -15.69 11.85
N GLU A 228 -14.24 -15.78 10.95
CA GLU A 228 -14.13 -16.60 9.73
C GLU A 228 -13.02 -16.09 8.79
N ARG A 229 -12.86 -14.76 8.67
CA ARG A 229 -11.74 -14.16 7.93
C ARG A 229 -10.39 -14.46 8.59
N ALA A 230 -10.28 -14.27 9.90
CA ALA A 230 -9.07 -14.58 10.66
C ALA A 230 -8.68 -16.06 10.54
N LYS A 231 -9.65 -16.97 10.61
CA LYS A 231 -9.44 -18.42 10.41
C LYS A 231 -8.92 -18.74 9.01
N ARG A 232 -9.46 -18.11 7.97
CA ARG A 232 -8.98 -18.30 6.59
C ARG A 232 -7.52 -17.88 6.42
N VAL A 233 -7.15 -16.71 6.94
CA VAL A 233 -5.75 -16.22 6.91
C VAL A 233 -4.80 -17.22 7.60
N MET A 234 -5.18 -17.69 8.79
CA MET A 234 -4.39 -18.69 9.51
C MET A 234 -4.29 -20.02 8.76
N TYR A 235 -5.41 -20.50 8.22
CA TYR A 235 -5.45 -21.75 7.45
C TYR A 235 -4.55 -21.69 6.21
N GLU A 236 -4.61 -20.62 5.43
CA GLU A 236 -3.76 -20.44 4.25
C GLU A 236 -2.28 -20.39 4.62
N ALA A 237 -1.94 -19.70 5.71
CA ALA A 237 -0.57 -19.66 6.22
C ALA A 237 -0.09 -21.03 6.69
N GLU A 238 -0.94 -21.83 7.34
CA GLU A 238 -0.63 -23.20 7.72
C GLU A 238 -0.41 -24.12 6.51
N GLN A 239 -1.24 -23.99 5.47
CA GLN A 239 -1.03 -24.76 4.23
C GLN A 239 0.31 -24.39 3.58
N ARG A 240 0.64 -23.10 3.52
CA ARG A 240 1.91 -22.63 2.97
C ARG A 240 3.10 -23.03 3.85
N ALA A 241 2.93 -23.06 5.17
CA ALA A 241 3.92 -23.51 6.15
C ALA A 241 4.31 -24.99 5.99
N LYS A 242 3.40 -25.85 5.52
CA LYS A 242 3.68 -27.27 5.25
C LYS A 242 4.77 -27.47 4.20
N GLY A 243 4.90 -26.56 3.23
CA GLY A 243 5.96 -26.60 2.21
C GLY A 243 7.37 -26.35 2.75
N TYR A 244 7.49 -25.88 3.99
CA TYR A 244 8.78 -25.64 4.68
C TYR A 244 9.05 -26.67 5.77
N ARG A 245 8.32 -27.78 5.79
CA ARG A 245 8.56 -28.88 6.73
C ARG A 245 9.82 -29.63 6.28
N SER A 246 10.83 -29.76 7.15
CA SER A 246 11.96 -30.66 6.87
C SER A 246 11.44 -32.09 6.71
N ASN A 247 11.88 -32.75 5.64
CA ASN A 247 11.86 -34.22 5.55
C ASN A 247 12.93 -34.78 6.48
#